data_AF-A0A377X7Q5-F1
#
_entry.id   AF-A0A377X7Q5-F1
#
_cell.length_a   1.000
_cell.length_b   1.000
_cell.length_c   1.000
_cell.angle_alpha   90.00
_cell.angle_beta   90.00
_cell.angle_gamma   90.00
#
_symmetry.space_group_name_H-M   'P 1'
#
loop_
_entity.id
_entity.type
_entity.pdbx_description
1 polymer ?
#
loop_
_entity_poly.entity_id
_entity_poly.type
_entity_poly.pdbx_seq_one_letter_code
_entity_poly.pdbx_strand_id
1 'polypeptide(L)' 'MTLSFTTHWRDELPDFYTSLSPTPLDNARLIWRNAPLAQQLGMPDAPVCA' A
#
# COMPACT_ATOMS: atom_id res chain seq x y z
N MET A 1 -12.76 -8.56 0.18
CA MET A 1 -11.78 -8.90 -0.87
C MET A 1 -10.39 -8.63 -0.31
N THR A 2 -9.49 -9.59 -0.44
CA THR A 2 -8.11 -9.50 0.09
C THR A 2 -7.19 -9.01 -1.03
N LEU A 3 -6.35 -8.02 -0.76
CA LEU A 3 -5.36 -7.51 -1.70
C LEU A 3 -4.21 -8.54 -1.82
N SER A 4 -3.90 -8.94 -3.05
CA SER A 4 -2.76 -9.81 -3.36
C SER A 4 -1.67 -9.00 -4.04
N PHE A 5 -0.42 -9.16 -3.59
CA PHE A 5 0.74 -8.49 -4.15
C PHE A 5 1.75 -9.53 -4.64
N THR A 6 2.46 -9.21 -5.72
CA THR A 6 3.56 -10.02 -6.25
C THR A 6 4.90 -9.34 -5.96
N THR A 7 5.96 -10.14 -5.89
CA THR A 7 7.32 -9.69 -5.58
C THR A 7 8.29 -9.84 -6.74
N HIS A 8 7.80 -9.81 -7.99
CA HIS A 8 8.59 -10.00 -9.21
C HIS A 8 9.93 -9.23 -9.20
N TRP A 9 9.91 -7.95 -8.84
CA TRP A 9 11.14 -7.15 -8.76
C TRP A 9 12.15 -7.70 -7.73
N ARG A 10 11.66 -8.12 -6.56
CA ARG A 10 12.49 -8.65 -5.47
C ARG A 10 13.17 -9.96 -5.89
N ASP A 11 12.44 -10.80 -6.61
CA ASP A 11 12.81 -12.18 -6.90
C ASP A 11 13.60 -12.32 -8.22
N GLU A 12 13.28 -11.50 -9.23
CA GLU A 12 13.87 -11.57 -10.56
C GLU A 12 15.10 -10.64 -10.72
N LEU A 13 15.21 -9.58 -9.90
CA LEU A 13 16.25 -8.55 -10.00
C LEU A 13 16.98 -8.32 -8.66
N PRO A 14 17.73 -9.30 -8.14
CA PRO A 14 18.60 -9.10 -6.99
C PRO A 14 19.65 -8.02 -7.28
N ASP A 15 20.12 -7.33 -6.24
CA ASP A 15 21.14 -6.26 -6.29
C ASP A 15 20.73 -4.94 -6.97
N PHE A 16 19.52 -4.85 -7.51
CA PHE A 16 18.95 -3.61 -8.06
C PHE A 16 18.09 -2.81 -7.06
N TYR A 17 17.99 -3.27 -5.82
CA TYR A 17 17.22 -2.61 -4.76
C TYR A 17 17.87 -2.78 -3.39
N THR A 18 17.49 -1.91 -2.45
CA THR A 18 17.79 -2.08 -1.02
C THR A 18 16.50 -2.40 -0.29
N SER A 19 16.45 -3.53 0.41
CA SER A 19 15.31 -3.85 1.27
C SER A 19 15.29 -2.92 2.47
N LEU A 20 14.28 -2.06 2.56
CA LEU A 20 14.06 -1.16 3.70
C LEU A 20 12.58 -1.17 4.09
N SER A 21 12.32 -1.00 5.38
CA SER A 21 10.95 -0.85 5.91
C SER A 21 10.61 0.63 6.10
N PRO A 22 9.35 1.05 5.85
CA PRO A 22 8.93 2.42 6.13
C PRO A 22 9.10 2.77 7.61
N THR A 23 9.54 3.99 7.89
CA THR A 23 9.59 4.52 9.27
C THR A 23 8.28 5.26 9.57
N PRO A 24 7.52 4.84 10.60
CA PRO A 24 6.27 5.51 10.99
C PRO A 24 6.49 6.98 11.39
N LEU A 25 5.50 7.82 11.13
CA LEU A 25 5.45 9.21 11.62
C LEU A 25 4.63 9.28 12.91
N ASP A 26 4.99 10.22 13.79
CA ASP A 26 4.21 10.52 14.99
C ASP A 26 2.83 11.10 14.61
N ASN A 27 1.76 10.48 15.12
CA ASN A 27 0.37 10.91 14.93
C ASN A 27 -0.04 11.10 13.45
N ALA A 28 0.36 10.17 12.57
CA ALA A 28 0.00 10.18 11.15
C ALA A 28 -1.53 10.17 10.95
N ARG A 29 -2.03 11.04 10.06
CA ARG A 29 -3.46 11.16 9.72
C ARG A 29 -3.67 11.15 8.21
N LEU A 30 -4.70 10.44 7.75
CA LEU A 30 -5.12 10.45 6.36
C LEU A 30 -5.89 11.75 6.08
N ILE A 31 -5.29 12.64 5.28
CA ILE A 31 -5.91 13.93 4.93
C ILE A 31 -6.70 13.86 3.62
N TRP A 32 -6.37 12.93 2.73
CA TRP A 32 -7.03 12.76 1.43
C TRP A 32 -6.80 11.36 0.86
N ARG A 33 -7.78 10.85 0.11
CA ARG A 33 -7.70 9.59 -0.66
C ARG A 33 -8.40 9.77 -2.02
N ASN A 34 -7.85 9.16 -3.05
CA ASN A 34 -8.53 9.03 -4.35
C ASN A 34 -9.54 7.86 -4.31
N ALA A 35 -10.82 8.17 -4.03
CA ALA A 35 -11.86 7.15 -3.93
C ALA A 35 -12.15 6.42 -5.27
N PRO A 36 -12.28 7.11 -6.43
CA PRO A 36 -12.47 6.43 -7.71
C PRO A 36 -11.32 5.48 -8.06
N LEU A 37 -10.07 5.90 -7.85
CA LEU A 37 -8.91 5.05 -8.13
C LEU A 37 -8.84 3.85 -7.19
N ALA A 38 -9.16 4.03 -5.91
CA ALA A 38 -9.20 2.93 -4.95
C ALA A 38 -10.20 1.84 -5.38
N GLN A 39 -11.36 2.25 -5.89
CA GLN A 39 -12.36 1.32 -6.43
C GLN A 39 -11.84 0.57 -7.66
N GLN A 40 -11.16 1.27 -8.58
CA GLN A 40 -10.52 0.64 -9.75
C GLN A 40 -9.47 -0.40 -9.36
N LEU A 41 -8.72 -0.14 -8.29
CA LEU A 41 -7.71 -1.06 -7.74
C LEU A 41 -8.32 -2.19 -6.90
N GLY A 42 -9.65 -2.28 -6.78
CA GLY A 42 -10.34 -3.28 -5.96
C GLY A 42 -10.05 -3.15 -4.47
N MET A 43 -9.60 -1.97 -4.02
CA MET A 43 -9.35 -1.74 -2.60
C MET A 43 -10.68 -1.66 -1.87
N PRO A 44 -10.82 -2.34 -0.71
CA PRO A 44 -11.99 -2.16 0.12
C PRO A 44 -12.11 -0.69 0.54
N ASP A 45 -13.35 -0.23 0.72
CA ASP A 45 -13.54 1.07 1.32
C ASP A 45 -12.99 1.03 2.75
N ALA A 46 -12.33 2.11 3.16
CA ALA A 46 -11.80 2.16 4.51
C ALA A 46 -13.01 2.17 5.45
N PRO A 47 -13.15 1.21 6.39
CA PRO A 47 -14.22 1.32 7.36
C PRO A 47 -14.05 2.67 8.05
N VAL A 48 -15.11 3.49 8.02
CA VAL A 48 -15.25 4.57 8.98
C VAL A 48 -15.05 3.96 10.36
N CYS A 49 -14.06 4.46 11.11
CA CYS A 49 -13.82 4.00 12.47
C CYS A 49 -15.15 4.08 13.24
N ALA A 50 -15.60 2.95 13.79
CA ALA A 50 -16.51 2.93 14.93
C ALA A 50 -15.72 3.23 16.20
#